data_AF-A0A654M4Q8-F1
#
_entry.id   AF-A0A654M4Q8-F1
#
_cell.length_a   1.000
_cell.length_b   1.000
_cell.length_c   1.000
_cell.angle_alpha   90.00
_cell.angle_beta   90.00
_cell.angle_gamma   90.00
#
_symmetry.space_group_name_H-M   'P 1'
#
loop_
_entity.id
_entity.type
_entity.pdbx_description
1 polymer ?
#
loop_
_entity_poly.entity_id
_entity_poly.type
_entity_poly.pdbx_seq_one_letter_code
_entity_poly.pdbx_strand_id
1 'polypeptide(L)'
;MIEESFRSGKYPLTQESEKQKSQLVKVINRSDSEDMKGDNIVIETRITDFFVMNNYVSEITHLPGMIEMDALDSFKMLSRRIDRVKNDLSNITIKKGK
;
A
#
# COMPACT_ATOMS: atom_id res chain seq x y z
N MET A 1 12.29 3.99 -6.32
CA MET A 1 12.73 4.42 -4.97
C MET A 1 11.94 3.77 -3.84
N ILE A 2 10.62 4.03 -3.65
CA ILE A 2 9.85 3.35 -2.58
C ILE A 2 9.43 1.92 -2.99
N GLU A 3 8.81 1.74 -4.15
CA GLU A 3 8.42 0.40 -4.64
C GLU A 3 9.60 -0.58 -4.73
N GLU A 4 10.77 -0.09 -5.14
CA GLU A 4 11.99 -0.87 -5.20
C GLU A 4 12.48 -1.29 -3.80
N SER A 5 12.24 -0.48 -2.77
CA SER A 5 12.51 -0.85 -1.38
C SER A 5 11.65 -2.05 -0.93
N PHE A 6 10.40 -2.12 -1.39
CA PHE A 6 9.56 -3.30 -1.18
C PHE A 6 10.06 -4.53 -1.94
N ARG A 7 10.47 -4.37 -3.20
CA ARG A 7 10.90 -5.47 -4.06
C ARG A 7 12.28 -6.02 -3.68
N SER A 8 13.18 -5.17 -3.20
CA SER A 8 14.54 -5.54 -2.79
C SER A 8 14.62 -6.16 -1.39
N GLY A 9 13.52 -6.16 -0.63
CA GLY A 9 13.50 -6.71 0.73
C GLY A 9 14.11 -5.78 1.79
N LYS A 10 14.19 -4.46 1.51
CA LYS A 10 14.63 -3.45 2.49
C LYS A 10 13.80 -3.49 3.78
N TYR A 11 12.50 -3.78 3.66
CA TYR A 11 11.59 -3.84 4.79
C TYR A 11 11.41 -5.28 5.32
N PRO A 12 11.31 -5.47 6.64
CA PRO A 12 11.03 -6.77 7.22
C PRO A 12 9.56 -7.15 6.99
N LEU A 13 9.29 -7.87 5.90
CA LEU A 13 8.00 -8.47 5.60
C LEU A 13 7.92 -9.85 6.26
N THR A 14 7.13 -9.95 7.33
CA THR A 14 7.12 -11.13 8.20
C THR A 14 6.19 -12.23 7.71
N GLN A 15 5.18 -11.89 6.91
CA GLN A 15 4.22 -12.85 6.38
C GLN A 15 4.55 -13.21 4.93
N GLU A 16 4.43 -14.48 4.55
CA GLU A 16 4.68 -14.92 3.17
C GLU A 16 3.73 -14.23 2.18
N SER A 17 2.49 -14.00 2.60
CA SER A 17 1.49 -13.28 1.82
C SER A 17 1.87 -11.81 1.58
N GLU A 18 2.61 -11.17 2.48
CA GLU A 18 3.16 -9.82 2.29
C GLU A 18 4.30 -9.84 1.27
N LYS A 19 5.22 -10.80 1.37
CA LYS A 19 6.34 -10.93 0.40
C LYS A 19 5.83 -11.13 -1.03
N GLN A 20 4.79 -11.94 -1.22
CA GLN A 20 4.18 -12.11 -2.54
C GLN A 20 3.53 -10.83 -3.07
N LYS A 21 2.85 -10.07 -2.19
CA LYS A 21 2.20 -8.81 -2.56
C LYS A 21 3.18 -7.66 -2.75
N SER A 22 4.40 -7.73 -2.20
CA SER A 22 5.40 -6.66 -2.35
C SER A 22 5.80 -6.42 -3.80
N GLN A 23 5.67 -7.44 -4.66
CA GLN A 23 5.88 -7.32 -6.09
C GLN A 23 4.75 -6.57 -6.81
N LEU A 24 3.58 -6.46 -6.19
CA LEU A 24 2.37 -5.85 -6.74
C LEU A 24 2.12 -4.44 -6.23
N VAL A 25 2.90 -3.98 -5.25
CA VAL A 25 2.72 -2.65 -4.65
C VAL A 25 3.00 -1.56 -5.67
N LYS A 26 2.15 -0.55 -5.67
CA LYS A 26 2.35 0.71 -6.38
C LYS A 26 2.28 1.88 -5.41
N VAL A 27 3.17 2.85 -5.58
CA VAL A 27 3.17 4.11 -4.82
C VAL A 27 3.06 5.25 -5.81
N ILE A 28 1.89 5.87 -5.87
CA ILE A 28 1.51 6.80 -6.93
C ILE A 28 1.35 8.20 -6.33
N ASN A 29 2.04 9.18 -6.91
CA ASN A 29 1.78 10.58 -6.61
C ASN A 29 0.47 11.00 -7.29
N ARG A 30 -0.50 11.47 -6.50
CA ARG A 30 -1.82 11.97 -6.94
C ARG A 30 -1.97 13.48 -6.71
N SER A 31 -0.90 14.13 -6.26
CA SER A 31 -0.83 15.58 -6.10
C SER A 31 -0.88 16.28 -7.46
N ASP A 32 -1.22 17.56 -7.44
CA ASP A 32 -1.24 18.40 -8.66
C ASP A 32 0.17 18.67 -9.22
N SER A 33 1.21 18.49 -8.40
CA SER A 33 2.61 18.64 -8.80
C SER A 33 3.43 17.38 -8.54
N GLU A 34 4.33 17.06 -9.47
CA GLU A 34 5.26 15.93 -9.34
C GLU A 34 6.38 16.19 -8.32
N ASP A 35 6.75 17.45 -8.11
CA ASP A 35 7.90 17.82 -7.28
C ASP A 35 7.61 17.83 -5.77
N MET A 36 6.38 17.51 -5.37
CA MET A 36 5.91 17.49 -3.98
C MET A 36 6.12 18.83 -3.24
N LYS A 37 6.10 19.96 -3.97
CA LYS A 37 6.27 21.31 -3.40
C LYS A 37 4.97 22.13 -3.31
N GLY A 38 3.82 21.46 -3.28
CA GLY A 38 2.50 22.10 -3.19
C GLY A 38 1.84 21.92 -1.82
N ASP A 39 0.76 22.66 -1.61
CA ASP A 39 -0.01 22.64 -0.36
C ASP A 39 -0.84 21.36 -0.18
N ASN A 40 -1.09 20.63 -1.27
CA ASN A 40 -1.88 19.41 -1.30
C ASN A 40 -1.07 18.24 -1.87
N ILE A 41 -0.31 17.58 -1.01
CA ILE A 41 0.47 16.41 -1.40
C ILE A 41 -0.34 15.16 -1.10
N VAL A 42 -0.64 14.37 -2.11
CA VAL A 42 -1.47 13.18 -2.01
C VAL A 42 -0.72 11.98 -2.57
N ILE A 43 -0.47 10.98 -1.72
CA ILE A 43 0.21 9.74 -2.11
C ILE A 43 -0.75 8.57 -1.95
N GLU A 44 -0.91 7.81 -3.03
CA GLU A 44 -1.69 6.59 -3.06
C GLU A 44 -0.76 5.38 -2.90
N THR A 45 -1.01 4.56 -1.89
CA THR A 45 -0.42 3.21 -1.81
C THR A 45 -1.44 2.20 -2.27
N ARG A 46 -1.13 1.42 -3.31
CA ARG A 46 -2.04 0.46 -3.95
C ARG A 46 -1.46 -0.94 -4.00
N ILE A 47 -2.32 -1.94 -3.77
CA ILE A 47 -2.08 -3.36 -4.10
C ILE A 47 -3.30 -3.83 -4.88
N THR A 48 -3.11 -4.17 -6.16
CA THR A 48 -4.18 -4.53 -7.10
C THR A 48 -5.33 -3.50 -7.11
N ASP A 49 -6.51 -3.87 -6.61
CA ASP A 49 -7.72 -3.04 -6.60
C ASP A 49 -7.91 -2.29 -5.28
N PHE A 50 -7.07 -2.56 -4.27
CA PHE A 50 -7.16 -1.93 -2.96
C PHE A 50 -6.12 -0.83 -2.82
N PHE A 51 -6.52 0.30 -2.27
CA PHE A 51 -5.63 1.45 -2.09
C PHE A 51 -5.93 2.23 -0.80
N VAL A 52 -4.95 3.01 -0.38
CA VAL A 52 -5.03 3.99 0.71
C VAL A 52 -4.48 5.31 0.18
N MET A 53 -5.15 6.40 0.49
CA MET A 53 -4.73 7.76 0.16
C MET A 53 -4.21 8.42 1.44
N ASN A 54 -2.94 8.84 1.42
CA ASN A 54 -2.35 9.63 2.49
C ASN A 54 -2.15 11.07 1.99
N ASN A 55 -2.57 12.04 2.80
CA ASN A 55 -2.46 13.46 2.48
C ASN A 55 -1.40 14.09 3.40
N TYR A 56 -0.60 14.99 2.83
CA TYR A 56 0.49 15.66 3.52
C TYR A 56 0.48 17.15 3.19
N VAL A 57 1.11 17.91 4.08
CA VAL A 57 1.45 19.31 3.87
C VAL A 57 2.96 19.44 3.66
N SER A 58 3.39 20.38 2.84
CA SER A 58 4.78 20.51 2.40
C SER A 58 5.77 20.85 3.53
N GLU A 59 5.26 21.40 4.64
CA GLU A 59 6.02 21.87 5.79
C GLU A 59 6.46 20.74 6.74
N ILE A 60 5.98 19.50 6.52
CA ILE A 60 6.38 18.35 7.32
C ILE A 60 7.90 18.14 7.19
N THR A 61 8.59 18.22 8.33
CA THR A 61 10.03 17.96 8.37
C THR A 61 10.30 16.50 7.99
N HIS A 62 11.25 16.28 7.08
CA HIS A 62 11.56 14.95 6.53
C HIS A 62 10.39 14.27 5.81
N LEU A 63 9.54 15.04 5.13
CA LEU A 63 8.40 14.54 4.36
C LEU A 63 8.68 13.27 3.51
N PRO A 64 9.80 13.16 2.75
CA PRO A 64 10.08 11.93 2.00
C PRO A 64 10.17 10.67 2.86
N GLY A 65 10.76 10.79 4.06
CA GLY A 65 10.86 9.67 5.00
C GLY A 65 9.51 9.32 5.62
N MET A 66 8.68 10.33 5.91
CA MET A 66 7.30 10.12 6.37
C MET A 66 6.46 9.39 5.32
N ILE A 67 6.51 9.83 4.06
CA ILE A 67 5.83 9.17 2.94
C ILE A 67 6.26 7.72 2.81
N GLU A 68 7.57 7.44 2.95
CA GLU A 68 8.11 6.08 2.88
C GLU A 68 7.55 5.18 4.00
N MET A 69 7.50 5.68 5.24
CA MET A 69 6.98 4.93 6.39
C MET A 69 5.47 4.71 6.30
N ASP A 70 4.70 5.74 5.94
CA ASP A 70 3.25 5.64 5.79
C ASP A 70 2.85 4.72 4.63
N ALA A 71 3.65 4.69 3.55
CA ALA A 71 3.46 3.72 2.47
C ALA A 71 3.69 2.28 2.95
N LEU A 72 4.69 2.03 3.79
CA LEU A 72 4.94 0.71 4.40
C LEU A 72 3.77 0.27 5.29
N ASP A 73 3.28 1.16 6.14
CA ASP A 73 2.15 0.85 7.03
C ASP A 73 0.85 0.63 6.25
N SER A 74 0.59 1.47 5.24
CA SER A 74 -0.52 1.31 4.32
C SER A 74 -0.46 -0.03 3.58
N PHE A 75 0.72 -0.42 3.08
CA PHE A 75 0.95 -1.70 2.43
C PHE A 75 0.64 -2.89 3.37
N LYS A 76 1.13 -2.84 4.61
CA LYS A 76 0.89 -3.91 5.60
C LYS A 76 -0.60 -4.00 5.96
N MET A 77 -1.26 -2.86 6.10
CA MET A 77 -2.71 -2.81 6.35
C MET A 77 -3.51 -3.40 5.18
N LEU A 78 -3.19 -2.99 3.95
CA LEU A 78 -3.82 -3.51 2.73
C LEU A 78 -3.60 -5.01 2.58
N SER A 79 -2.38 -5.49 2.82
CA SER A 79 -2.04 -6.91 2.75
C SER A 79 -2.90 -7.75 3.69
N ARG A 80 -3.04 -7.33 4.96
CA ARG A 80 -3.91 -7.99 5.93
C ARG A 80 -5.38 -7.97 5.51
N ARG A 81 -5.84 -6.86 4.92
CA ARG A 81 -7.24 -6.72 4.48
C ARG A 81 -7.55 -7.64 3.30
N ILE A 82 -6.64 -7.71 2.32
CA ILE A 82 -6.76 -8.61 1.16
C ILE A 82 -6.81 -10.07 1.61
N ASP A 83 -5.95 -10.45 2.55
CA ASP A 83 -5.93 -11.84 3.07
C ASP A 83 -7.25 -12.21 3.75
N ARG A 84 -7.85 -11.28 4.52
CA ARG A 84 -9.19 -11.50 5.10
C ARG A 84 -10.28 -11.65 4.04
N VAL A 85 -10.33 -10.75 3.05
CA VAL A 85 -11.34 -10.81 1.98
C VAL A 85 -11.24 -12.12 1.20
N LYS A 86 -10.02 -12.60 0.91
CA LYS A 86 -9.80 -13.89 0.24
C LYS A 86 -10.33 -15.07 1.06
N ASN A 87 -10.11 -15.06 2.38
CA ASN A 87 -10.61 -16.09 3.28
C ASN A 87 -12.15 -16.07 3.35
N ASP A 88 -12.77 -14.90 3.41
CA ASP A 88 -14.23 -14.77 3.43
C ASP A 88 -14.86 -15.32 2.14
N LEU A 89 -14.28 -15.02 0.98
CA LEU A 89 -14.71 -15.57 -0.31
C LEU A 89 -14.57 -17.10 -0.39
N SER A 90 -13.53 -17.68 0.22
CA SER A 90 -13.34 -19.14 0.27
C SER A 90 -14.37 -19.86 1.15
N ASN A 91 -14.93 -19.15 2.14
CA ASN A 91 -15.98 -19.69 3.02
C ASN A 91 -17.37 -19.65 2.36
N ILE A 92 -17.55 -18.91 1.27
CA ILE A 92 -18.78 -18.93 0.46
C ILE A 92 -18.68 -20.11 -0.53
N THR A 93 -18.73 -21.33 -0.03
CA THR A 93 -19.02 -22.49 -0.88
C THR A 93 -20.54 -22.54 -1.06
N ILE A 94 -21.03 -22.08 -2.21
CA ILE A 94 -22.45 -22.23 -2.58
C ILE A 94 -22.76 -23.72 -2.57
N LYS A 95 -23.53 -24.20 -1.59
CA LYS A 95 -24.11 -25.55 -1.62
C LYS A 95 -24.90 -25.64 -2.92
N LYS A 96 -24.39 -26.39 -3.90
CA LYS A 96 -25.18 -26.79 -5.07
C LYS A 96 -26.38 -27.57 -4.54
N GLY A 97 -27.56 -26.98 -4.62
CA GLY A 97 -28.82 -27.65 -4.32
C GLY A 97 -28.92 -28.91 -5.17
N LYS A 98 -29.26 -30.02 -4.53
CA LYS A 98 -29.66 -31.27 -5.18
C LYS A 98 -30.99 -31.10 -5.88
#